data_AF-A0A0F7C9M4-F1
#
_entry.id   AF-A0A0F7C9M4-F1
#
_cell.length_a   1.000
_cell.length_b   1.000
_cell.length_c   1.000
_cell.angle_alpha   90.00
_cell.angle_beta   90.00
_cell.angle_gamma   90.00
#
_symmetry.space_group_name_H-M   'P 1'
#
loop_
_entity.id
_entity.type
_entity.pdbx_description
1 polymer ?
#
loop_
_entity_poly.entity_id
_entity_poly.type
_entity_poly.pdbx_seq_one_letter_code
_entity_poly.pdbx_strand_id
1 'polypeptide(L)'
;FLDCYASPEVLGKIGTDIEECKASWLYCTAIDVLTMDNNNKALLDELYTLYKKDDKSVDDVERVKAIYRSSPLDMEKRFMIYEEESKKELDNIISKVNHDGVRMLLTYMLDRTYKRSN
;
A
#
# COMPACT_ATOMS: atom_id res chain seq x y z
N PHE A 1 -2.31 -0.18 -2.63
CA PHE A 1 -1.38 0.87 -3.10
C PHE A 1 -1.91 1.53 -4.37
N LEU A 2 -1.98 0.81 -5.50
CA LEU A 2 -2.46 1.37 -6.78
C LEU A 2 -3.85 2.02 -6.68
N ASP A 3 -4.78 1.45 -5.91
CA ASP A 3 -6.11 2.04 -5.70
C ASP A 3 -6.07 3.49 -5.15
N CYS A 4 -5.04 3.83 -4.37
CA CYS A 4 -4.87 5.16 -3.79
C CYS A 4 -3.94 6.08 -4.60
N TYR A 5 -2.97 5.52 -5.33
CA TYR A 5 -1.87 6.26 -5.95
C TYR A 5 -1.85 6.22 -7.49
N ALA A 6 -2.48 5.23 -8.12
CA ALA A 6 -2.58 5.17 -9.57
C ALA A 6 -3.69 6.09 -10.07
N SER A 7 -3.53 6.65 -11.26
CA SER A 7 -4.59 7.43 -11.87
C SER A 7 -5.73 6.51 -12.35
N PRO A 8 -6.98 7.00 -12.40
CA PRO A 8 -8.09 6.20 -12.90
C PRO A 8 -7.90 5.70 -14.33
N GLU A 9 -7.17 6.44 -15.19
CA GLU A 9 -6.86 5.99 -16.56
C GLU A 9 -5.96 4.75 -16.57
N VAL A 10 -5.03 4.68 -15.61
CA VAL A 10 -4.10 3.54 -15.46
C VAL A 10 -4.80 2.34 -14.83
N LEU A 11 -5.63 2.59 -13.81
CA LEU A 11 -6.32 1.54 -13.06
C LEU A 11 -7.57 1.01 -13.80
N GLY A 12 -8.11 1.78 -14.75
CA GLY A 12 -9.37 1.48 -15.46
C GLY A 12 -10.62 1.62 -14.59
N LYS A 13 -10.47 2.10 -13.35
CA LYS A 13 -11.54 2.37 -12.39
C LYS A 13 -11.12 3.50 -11.46
N ILE A 14 -12.10 4.13 -10.81
CA ILE A 14 -11.83 5.02 -9.68
C ILE A 14 -11.51 4.12 -8.47
N GLY A 15 -10.42 4.41 -7.77
CA GLY A 15 -10.10 3.74 -6.51
C GLY A 15 -11.07 4.16 -5.42
N THR A 16 -11.54 3.20 -4.62
CA THR A 16 -12.59 3.38 -3.62
C THR A 16 -12.21 2.86 -2.23
N ASP A 17 -10.97 2.38 -2.05
CA ASP A 17 -10.55 1.73 -0.80
C ASP A 17 -10.68 2.67 0.43
N ILE A 18 -10.48 3.97 0.26
CA ILE A 18 -10.61 4.95 1.35
C ILE A 18 -12.10 5.23 1.62
N GLU A 19 -12.89 5.48 0.58
CA GLU A 19 -14.34 5.68 0.65
C GLU A 19 -15.03 4.51 1.37
N GLU A 20 -14.67 3.29 0.99
CA GLU A 20 -15.25 2.04 1.52
C GLU A 20 -14.64 1.60 2.86
N CYS A 21 -13.83 2.45 3.50
CA CYS A 21 -13.19 2.18 4.79
C CYS A 21 -12.38 0.86 4.81
N LYS A 22 -11.82 0.42 3.68
CA LYS A 22 -11.19 -0.89 3.63
C LYS A 22 -9.95 -0.92 4.52
N ALA A 23 -9.77 -2.06 5.20
CA ALA A 23 -8.54 -2.42 5.89
C ALA A 23 -7.43 -2.76 4.87
N SER A 24 -7.09 -1.78 4.02
CA SER A 24 -6.04 -1.89 3.02
C SER A 24 -4.67 -1.90 3.69
N TRP A 25 -3.67 -2.38 2.97
CA TRP A 25 -2.27 -2.32 3.43
C TRP A 25 -1.86 -0.90 3.84
N LEU A 26 -2.32 0.12 3.11
CA LEU A 26 -2.02 1.52 3.42
C LEU A 26 -2.56 1.94 4.79
N TYR A 27 -3.80 1.57 5.09
CA TYR A 27 -4.42 1.89 6.38
C TYR A 27 -3.72 1.18 7.53
N CYS A 28 -3.56 -0.14 7.44
CA CYS A 28 -2.94 -0.93 8.51
C CYS A 28 -1.50 -0.46 8.78
N THR A 29 -0.69 -0.29 7.75
CA THR A 29 0.70 0.19 7.90
C THR A 29 0.75 1.63 8.44
N ALA A 30 -0.20 2.50 8.08
CA ALA A 30 -0.25 3.84 8.66
C ALA A 30 -0.54 3.81 10.17
N ILE A 31 -1.50 2.99 10.61
CA ILE A 31 -1.80 2.80 12.03
C ILE A 31 -0.58 2.25 12.79
N ASP A 32 0.07 1.21 12.25
CA ASP A 32 1.27 0.63 12.87
C ASP A 32 2.36 1.69 13.07
N VAL A 33 2.66 2.51 12.06
CA VAL A 33 3.69 3.55 12.16
C VAL A 33 3.31 4.63 13.16
N LEU A 34 2.07 5.12 13.13
CA LEU A 34 1.63 6.20 14.02
C LEU A 34 1.55 5.74 15.48
N THR A 35 1.28 4.47 15.73
CA THR A 35 1.23 3.92 17.10
C THR A 35 2.62 3.72 17.72
N MET A 36 3.70 3.69 16.93
CA MET A 36 5.05 3.52 17.44
C MET A 36 5.62 4.76 18.14
N ASP A 37 5.07 5.96 17.90
CA ASP A 37 5.51 7.20 18.54
C ASP A 37 4.31 8.03 19.04
N ASN A 38 4.32 8.33 20.35
CA ASN A 38 3.28 9.10 21.02
C ASN A 38 3.09 10.53 20.45
N ASN A 39 4.10 11.10 19.79
CA ASN A 39 3.98 12.41 19.14
C ASN A 39 3.00 12.41 17.97
N ASN A 40 2.69 11.23 17.41
CA ASN A 40 1.80 11.08 16.26
C ASN A 40 0.33 10.91 16.64
N LYS A 41 -0.02 11.00 17.93
CA LYS A 41 -1.38 10.74 18.42
C LYS A 41 -2.44 11.60 17.71
N ALA A 42 -2.14 12.86 17.41
CA ALA A 42 -3.08 13.74 16.71
C ALA A 42 -3.40 13.22 15.28
N LEU A 43 -2.38 12.78 14.54
CA LEU A 43 -2.54 12.19 13.20
C LEU A 43 -3.29 10.85 13.28
N LEU A 44 -3.00 10.05 14.30
CA LEU A 44 -3.69 8.78 14.54
C LEU A 44 -5.19 8.99 14.79
N ASP A 45 -5.53 9.91 15.69
CA ASP A 45 -6.91 10.26 16.02
C ASP A 45 -7.65 10.84 14.80
N GLU A 46 -6.98 11.66 14.00
CA GLU A 46 -7.52 12.19 12.74
C GLU A 46 -7.81 11.08 11.72
N LEU A 47 -6.84 10.17 11.50
CA LEU A 47 -7.00 9.06 10.57
C LEU A 47 -8.15 8.12 11.01
N TYR A 48 -8.22 7.80 12.31
CA TYR A 48 -9.33 7.00 12.85
C TYR A 48 -10.69 7.68 12.67
N THR A 49 -10.76 8.98 12.91
CA THR A 49 -12.02 9.74 12.78
C THR A 49 -12.50 9.74 11.33
N LEU A 50 -11.60 9.96 10.37
CA LEU A 50 -11.91 9.90 8.95
C LEU A 50 -12.39 8.50 8.54
N TYR A 51 -11.71 7.44 8.99
CA TYR A 51 -12.09 6.06 8.66
C TYR A 51 -13.40 5.61 9.29
N LYS A 52 -13.77 6.13 10.46
CA LYS A 52 -15.04 5.81 11.15
C LYS A 52 -16.27 6.47 10.51
N LYS A 53 -16.07 7.48 9.67
CA LYS A 53 -17.18 8.17 8.99
C LYS A 53 -17.76 7.26 7.89
N ASP A 54 -19.06 6.97 7.99
CA ASP A 54 -19.77 6.09 7.03
C ASP A 54 -19.92 6.72 5.64
N ASP A 55 -20.07 8.05 5.57
CA ASP A 55 -20.18 8.80 4.33
C ASP A 55 -19.00 9.76 4.17
N LYS A 56 -18.01 9.38 3.36
CA LYS A 56 -16.81 10.17 3.10
C LYS A 56 -17.01 11.07 1.90
N SER A 57 -16.77 12.36 2.09
CA SER A 57 -16.69 13.30 0.99
C SER A 57 -15.36 13.14 0.23
N VAL A 58 -15.28 13.73 -0.96
CA VAL A 58 -14.03 13.83 -1.72
C VAL A 58 -12.93 14.52 -0.89
N ASP A 59 -13.31 15.53 -0.09
CA ASP A 59 -12.37 16.24 0.79
C ASP A 59 -11.83 15.32 1.90
N ASP A 60 -12.66 14.43 2.47
CA ASP A 60 -12.21 13.45 3.47
C ASP A 60 -11.19 12.47 2.86
N VAL A 61 -11.44 12.01 1.62
CA VAL A 61 -10.55 11.11 0.88
C VAL A 61 -9.22 11.79 0.60
N GLU A 62 -9.24 13.03 0.11
CA GLU A 62 -8.00 13.79 -0.12
C GLU A 62 -7.26 14.09 1.18
N ARG A 63 -7.98 14.27 2.30
CA ARG A 63 -7.36 14.42 3.62
C ARG A 63 -6.62 13.16 4.06
N VAL A 64 -7.22 11.97 3.88
CA VAL A 64 -6.54 10.69 4.13
C VAL A 64 -5.30 10.54 3.24
N LYS A 65 -5.41 10.86 1.93
CA LYS A 65 -4.25 10.82 1.02
C LYS A 65 -3.16 11.80 1.45
N ALA A 66 -3.52 12.99 1.94
CA ALA A 66 -2.56 13.95 2.46
C ALA A 66 -1.84 13.42 3.72
N ILE A 67 -2.57 12.76 4.63
CA ILE A 67 -1.97 12.09 5.80
C ILE A 67 -0.98 11.02 5.34
N TYR A 68 -1.34 10.16 4.38
CA TYR A 68 -0.44 9.13 3.84
C TYR A 68 0.84 9.69 3.21
N ARG A 69 0.78 10.87 2.60
CA ARG A 69 1.96 11.56 2.04
C ARG A 69 2.76 12.34 3.09
N SER A 70 2.23 12.55 4.28
CA SER A 70 2.89 13.34 5.32
C SER A 70 3.93 12.53 6.09
N SER A 71 4.93 13.23 6.63
CA SER A 71 5.85 12.64 7.61
C SER A 71 5.11 12.46 8.94
N PRO A 72 5.26 11.30 9.62
CA PRO A 72 6.30 10.27 9.42
C PRO A 72 5.86 9.04 8.58
N LEU A 73 4.71 9.13 7.91
CA LEU A 73 4.15 8.00 7.16
C LEU A 73 4.90 7.78 5.84
N ASP A 74 4.98 8.78 4.96
CA ASP A 74 5.62 8.67 3.64
C ASP A 74 5.29 7.34 2.93
N MET A 75 3.99 7.02 2.80
CA MET A 75 3.53 5.66 2.45
C MET A 75 4.00 5.20 1.07
N GLU A 76 4.20 6.12 0.13
CA GLU A 76 4.79 5.84 -1.18
C GLU A 76 6.20 5.25 -1.04
N LYS A 77 7.07 5.92 -0.27
CA LYS A 77 8.43 5.46 -0.02
C LYS A 77 8.44 4.11 0.70
N ARG A 78 7.57 3.92 1.69
CA ARG A 78 7.45 2.64 2.41
C ARG A 78 7.04 1.51 1.49
N PHE A 79 6.07 1.76 0.60
CA PHE A 79 5.65 0.75 -0.36
C PHE A 79 6.77 0.39 -1.34
N MET A 80 7.52 1.37 -1.85
CA MET A 80 8.67 1.11 -2.73
C MET A 80 9.74 0.25 -2.05
N ILE A 81 10.07 0.53 -0.78
CA ILE A 81 11.01 -0.30 0.00
C ILE A 81 10.46 -1.72 0.17
N TYR A 82 9.20 -1.84 0.60
CA TYR A 82 8.54 -3.13 0.79
C TYR A 82 8.51 -3.95 -0.52
N GLU A 83 8.21 -3.33 -1.65
CA GLU A 83 8.17 -3.98 -2.96
C GLU A 83 9.55 -4.51 -3.38
N GLU A 84 10.61 -3.71 -3.19
CA GLU A 84 11.98 -4.13 -3.47
C GLU A 84 12.46 -5.25 -2.55
N GLU A 85 12.16 -5.17 -1.26
CA GLU A 85 12.50 -6.21 -0.28
C GLU A 85 11.75 -7.51 -0.58
N SER A 86 10.45 -7.42 -0.87
CA SER A 86 9.61 -8.57 -1.24
C SER A 86 10.13 -9.25 -2.51
N LYS A 87 10.54 -8.49 -3.54
CA LYS A 87 11.14 -9.10 -4.75
C LYS A 87 12.43 -9.85 -4.39
N LYS A 88 13.34 -9.22 -3.63
CA LYS A 88 14.60 -9.85 -3.22
C LYS A 88 14.37 -11.13 -2.43
N GLU A 89 13.41 -11.12 -1.51
CA GLU A 89 13.05 -12.31 -0.74
C GLU A 89 12.51 -13.42 -1.65
N LEU A 90 11.58 -13.10 -2.55
CA LEU A 90 10.99 -14.06 -3.49
C LEU A 90 12.03 -14.64 -4.44
N ASP A 91 12.93 -13.83 -5.00
CA ASP A 91 14.05 -14.31 -5.84
C ASP A 91 14.92 -15.31 -5.06
N ASN A 92 15.16 -15.04 -3.77
CA ASN A 92 15.95 -15.89 -2.90
C ASN A 92 15.23 -17.19 -2.50
N ILE A 93 13.89 -17.19 -2.44
CA ILE A 93 13.07 -18.38 -2.24
C ILE A 93 13.05 -19.22 -3.53
N ILE A 94 12.84 -18.57 -4.69
CA ILE A 94 12.78 -19.23 -6.00
C ILE A 94 14.12 -19.90 -6.33
N SER A 95 15.26 -19.27 -6.02
CA SER A 95 16.59 -19.85 -6.27
C SER A 95 16.82 -21.19 -5.53
N LYS A 96 16.12 -21.41 -4.42
CA LYS A 96 16.20 -22.63 -3.59
C LYS A 96 15.26 -23.75 -4.06
N VAL A 97 14.43 -23.52 -5.08
CA VAL A 97 13.51 -24.55 -5.60
C VAL A 97 14.29 -25.54 -6.46
N ASN A 98 14.23 -26.83 -6.14
CA ASN A 98 15.05 -27.86 -6.80
C ASN A 98 14.64 -28.20 -8.24
N HIS A 99 13.46 -27.76 -8.70
CA HIS A 99 12.95 -28.08 -10.04
C HIS A 99 13.06 -26.89 -11.00
N ASP A 100 13.85 -27.04 -12.06
CA ASP A 100 14.19 -25.97 -13.01
C ASP A 100 12.95 -25.37 -13.70
N GLY A 101 12.05 -26.21 -14.21
CA GLY A 101 10.81 -25.74 -14.83
C GLY A 101 9.91 -24.93 -13.89
N VAL A 102 9.87 -25.28 -12.60
CA VAL A 102 9.11 -24.54 -11.58
C VAL A 102 9.80 -23.21 -11.28
N ARG A 103 11.14 -23.19 -11.16
CA ARG A 103 11.89 -21.93 -11.03
C ARG A 103 11.59 -20.97 -12.16
N MET A 104 11.69 -21.42 -13.41
CA MET A 104 11.41 -20.59 -14.58
C MET A 104 9.99 -20.02 -14.57
N LEU A 105 9.00 -20.86 -14.23
CA LEU A 105 7.60 -20.42 -14.14
C LEU A 105 7.41 -19.37 -13.06
N LEU A 106 7.96 -19.59 -11.86
CA LEU A 106 7.84 -18.67 -10.73
C LEU A 106 8.55 -17.34 -11.01
N THR A 107 9.77 -17.36 -11.57
CA THR A 107 10.46 -16.16 -12.00
C THR A 107 9.65 -15.39 -13.04
N TYR A 108 9.10 -16.08 -14.05
CA TYR A 108 8.25 -15.45 -15.05
C TYR A 108 7.00 -14.79 -14.42
N MET A 109 6.34 -15.46 -13.47
CA MET A 109 5.20 -14.87 -12.75
C MET A 109 5.61 -13.66 -11.94
N LEU A 110 6.73 -13.72 -11.22
CA LEU A 110 7.25 -12.62 -10.41
C LEU A 110 7.61 -11.40 -11.26
N ASP A 111 8.25 -11.59 -12.40
CA ASP A 111 8.61 -10.48 -13.29
C ASP A 111 7.39 -9.80 -13.92
N ARG A 112 6.25 -10.50 -14.05
CA ARG A 112 5.00 -9.90 -14.50
C ARG A 112 4.25 -9.14 -13.41
N THR A 113 4.45 -9.47 -12.14
CA THR A 113 3.74 -8.83 -11.03
C THR A 113 4.55 -7.70 -10.39
N TYR A 114 5.88 -7.78 -10.43
CA TYR A 114 6.77 -6.75 -9.91
C TYR A 114 6.63 -5.43 -10.68
N LYS A 115 6.43 -4.32 -9.96
CA LYS A 115 6.25 -2.98 -10.54
C LYS A 115 5.16 -2.90 -11.62
N ARG A 116 4.14 -3.75 -11.50
CA ARG A 116 3.00 -3.71 -12.41
C ARG A 116 2.29 -2.36 -12.30
N SER A 117 1.92 -1.81 -13.45
CA SER A 117 1.16 -0.56 -13.52
C SER A 117 -0.35 -0.81 -13.51
N ASN A 118 -0.82 -2.07 -13.62
CA ASN A 118 -2.23 -2.46 -13.53
C ASN A 118 -2.45 -3.84 -12.87
#